data_AF-A0A150HI48-F1
#
_entry.id   AF-A0A150HI48-F1
#
_cell.length_a   1.000
_cell.length_b   1.000
_cell.length_c   1.000
_cell.angle_alpha   90.00
_cell.angle_beta   90.00
_cell.angle_gamma   90.00
#
_symmetry.space_group_name_H-M   'P 1'
#
loop_
_entity.id
_entity.type
_entity.pdbx_description
1 polymer ?
#
loop_
_entity_poly.entity_id
_entity_poly.type
_entity_poly.pdbx_seq_one_letter_code
_entity_poly.pdbx_strand_id
1 'polypeptide(L)' 'MTYEALAEASGLSRRGVIALERGERVGEVRTWYRVARALDVSFADFMKVLDA' A
#
# COMPACT_ATOMS: atom_id res chain seq x y z
N MET A 1 1.60 12.00 -2.70
CA MET A 1 1.72 11.04 -3.82
C MET A 1 0.32 10.77 -4.38
N THR A 2 0.17 10.59 -5.70
CA THR A 2 -1.12 10.24 -6.34
C THR A 2 -1.36 8.73 -6.35
N TYR A 3 -2.59 8.27 -6.60
CA TYR A 3 -2.88 6.84 -6.76
C TYR A 3 -2.12 6.23 -7.95
N GLU A 4 -1.94 6.97 -9.04
CA GLU A 4 -1.12 6.53 -10.19
C GLU A 4 0.33 6.30 -9.78
N ALA A 5 0.94 7.27 -9.08
CA ALA A 5 2.34 7.16 -8.67
C ALA A 5 2.56 6.01 -7.68
N LEU A 6 1.63 5.78 -6.75
CA LEU A 6 1.71 4.65 -5.84
C LEU A 6 1.53 3.31 -6.57
N ALA A 7 0.59 3.24 -7.50
CA ALA A 7 0.37 2.03 -8.30
C ALA A 7 1.64 1.64 -9.06
N GLU A 8 2.28 2.60 -9.72
CA GLU A 8 3.53 2.41 -10.43
C GLU A 8 4.65 1.95 -9.49
N ALA A 9 4.90 2.68 -8.40
CA ALA A 9 6.00 2.40 -7.47
C ALA A 9 5.82 1.07 -6.69
N SER A 10 4.58 0.67 -6.38
CA SER A 10 4.29 -0.59 -5.66
C SER A 10 4.13 -1.80 -6.60
N GLY A 11 3.96 -1.56 -7.90
CA GLY A 11 3.59 -2.57 -8.89
C GLY A 11 2.17 -3.11 -8.69
N LEU A 12 1.27 -2.28 -8.16
CA LEU A 12 -0.15 -2.56 -8.03
C LEU A 12 -0.93 -1.86 -9.16
N SER A 13 -2.15 -2.30 -9.44
CA SER A 13 -3.04 -1.51 -10.30
C SER A 13 -3.60 -0.33 -9.51
N ARG A 14 -3.88 0.79 -10.18
CA ARG A 14 -4.56 1.96 -9.59
C ARG A 14 -5.85 1.56 -8.85
N ARG A 15 -6.67 0.71 -9.48
CA ARG A 15 -7.89 0.16 -8.86
C ARG A 15 -7.57 -0.65 -7.60
N GLY A 16 -6.48 -1.41 -7.62
CA GLY A 16 -6.02 -2.20 -6.48
C GLY A 16 -5.61 -1.33 -5.29
N VAL A 17 -4.89 -0.23 -5.53
CA VAL A 17 -4.52 0.73 -4.48
C VAL A 17 -5.76 1.36 -3.84
N ILE A 18 -6.71 1.81 -4.66
CA ILE A 18 -7.98 2.39 -4.17
C ILE A 18 -8.78 1.37 -3.36
N ALA A 19 -8.88 0.12 -3.83
CA ALA A 19 -9.62 -0.92 -3.12
C ALA A 19 -8.97 -1.28 -1.77
N LEU A 20 -7.63 -1.24 -1.67
CA LEU A 20 -6.91 -1.46 -0.40
C LEU A 20 -7.19 -0.34 0.59
N GLU A 21 -7.12 0.91 0.15
CA GLU A 21 -7.40 2.08 0.99
C GLU A 21 -8.85 2.08 1.52
N ARG A 22 -9.81 1.74 0.67
CA ARG A 22 -11.23 1.70 1.04
C ARG A 22 -11.63 0.50 1.90
N GLY A 23 -10.70 -0.42 2.17
CA GLY A 23 -11.01 -1.68 2.84
C GLY A 23 -11.90 -2.64 2.02
N GLU A 24 -12.12 -2.36 0.73
CA GLU A 24 -12.87 -3.22 -0.19
C GLU A 24 -12.08 -4.49 -0.55
N ARG A 25 -10.77 -4.50 -0.30
CA ARG A 25 -9.87 -5.63 -0.49
C ARG A 25 -8.93 -5.79 0.70
N VAL A 26 -8.80 -7.01 1.20
CA VAL A 26 -7.73 -7.39 2.15
C VAL A 26 -6.42 -7.62 1.38
N GLY A 27 -5.36 -6.94 1.80
CA GLY A 27 -4.01 -7.15 1.27
C GLY A 27 -3.29 -8.28 2.01
N GLU A 28 -2.47 -9.04 1.28
CA GLU A 28 -1.51 -9.97 1.91
C GLU A 28 -0.32 -9.17 2.49
N VAL A 29 0.44 -9.76 3.41
CA VAL A 29 1.67 -9.14 3.96
C VAL A 29 2.61 -8.63 2.86
N ARG A 30 2.74 -9.39 1.77
CA ARG A 30 3.55 -8.99 0.60
C ARG A 30 3.01 -7.73 -0.08
N THR A 31 1.69 -7.54 -0.11
CA THR A 31 1.05 -6.33 -0.65
C THR A 31 1.45 -5.12 0.18
N TRP A 32 1.29 -5.21 1.50
CA TRP A 32 1.64 -4.12 2.42
C TRP A 32 3.14 -3.80 2.41
N TYR A 33 3.99 -4.83 2.28
CA TYR A 33 5.44 -4.64 2.12
C TYR A 33 5.79 -3.83 0.84
N ARG A 34 5.11 -4.10 -0.28
CA ARG A 34 5.32 -3.34 -1.53
C ARG A 34 4.84 -1.90 -1.41
N VAL A 35 3.75 -1.66 -0.68
CA VAL A 35 3.24 -0.31 -0.42
C VAL A 35 4.20 0.48 0.47
N ALA A 36 4.71 -0.13 1.56
CA ALA A 36 5.71 0.51 2.43
C ALA A 36 6.99 0.88 1.67
N ARG A 37 7.50 -0.05 0.84
CA ARG A 37 8.63 0.20 -0.06
C ARG A 37 8.38 1.33 -1.05
N ALA A 38 7.18 1.41 -1.63
CA ALA A 38 6.81 2.45 -2.59
C ALA A 38 6.69 3.84 -1.94
N LEU A 39 6.34 3.87 -0.64
CA LEU A 39 6.27 5.07 0.18
C LEU A 39 7.63 5.47 0.78
N ASP A 40 8.68 4.69 0.55
CA ASP A 40 10.00 4.85 1.17
C ASP A 40 9.96 4.89 2.70
N VAL A 41 9.11 4.04 3.30
CA VAL A 41 9.00 3.90 4.75
C VAL A 41 9.36 2.48 5.19
N SER A 42 9.80 2.34 6.44
CA SER A 42 10.03 1.03 7.03
C SER A 42 8.72 0.25 7.09
N PHE A 43 8.77 -1.06 6.82
CA PHE A 43 7.57 -1.90 6.90
C PHE A 43 7.00 -1.94 8.33
N ALA A 44 7.86 -1.90 9.34
CA ALA A 44 7.44 -1.88 10.73
C ALA A 44 6.66 -0.61 11.09
N ASP A 45 7.14 0.57 10.67
CA ASP A 45 6.47 1.83 10.95
C ASP A 45 5.18 1.97 10.16
N PHE A 46 5.16 1.46 8.92
CA PHE A 46 3.95 1.38 8.11
C PHE A 46 2.85 0.54 8.79
N MET A 47 3.20 -0.63 9.34
CA MET A 47 2.23 -1.48 10.02
C MET A 47 1.70 -0.88 11.32
N LYS A 48 2.51 -0.12 12.07
CA LYS A 48 2.02 0.60 13.27
C LYS A 48 0.90 1.59 12.96
N VAL A 49 0.91 2.17 11.75
CA VAL A 49 -0.12 3.13 11.32
C VAL A 49 -1.37 2.41 10.82
N LEU A 50 -1.25 1.22 10.25
CA LEU A 50 -2.40 0.43 9.77
C LEU A 50 -3.20 -0.25 10.90
N ASP A 51 -2.58 -0.47 12.06
CA ASP A 51 -3.21 -1.08 13.24
C ASP A 51 -3.83 -0.05 14.20
N ALA A 52 -3.88 1.22 13.79
CA ALA A 52 -4.42 2.37 14.54
C ALA A 52 -5.74 2.85 13.96
#